data_AF-A0A4V1Z2I8-F1
#
_entry.id   AF-A0A4V1Z2I8-F1
#
_cell.length_a   1.000
_cell.length_b   1.000
_cell.length_c   1.000
_cell.angle_alpha   90.00
_cell.angle_beta   90.00
_cell.angle_gamma   90.00
#
_symmetry.space_group_name_H-M   'P 1'
#
loop_
_entity.id
_entity.type
_entity.pdbx_description
1 polymer ?
#
loop_
_entity_poly.entity_id
_entity_poly.type
_entity_poly.pdbx_seq_one_letter_code
_entity_poly.pdbx_strand_id
1 'polypeptide(L)'
;MGTDSSVQPEGVREPPRAEPSPRAPEETDLGDRALFRLGSVLGVLGVLLVLVMEGFLHPSRAHPNDSHAAFREYAASGSFTSIHVADFVGTFCIVVALVALYRSVAPEGGWPRACATVGVVGAVVVTAVFAVQMAVDGVALKSAVDHWVSAPAAQRPAAFLVADGIRDIEKGLSGFFQIANGFALLGLGLAVAVGRTHPRWLGWVGVLAGVGALTGGWVTAHTGFSMSASRFSLPTVVSLAVFVLGVCAVLWRRASHDGAES
;
A
#
# COMPACT_ATOMS: atom_id res chain seq x y z
N MET A 1 48.92 36.81 62.75
CA MET A 1 49.39 35.41 62.69
C MET A 1 48.14 34.54 62.80
N GLY A 2 47.64 33.83 61.79
CA GLY A 2 47.98 33.69 60.37
C GLY A 2 46.68 33.41 59.59
N THR A 3 46.70 33.71 58.29
CA THR A 3 45.62 33.52 57.32
C THR A 3 45.57 32.07 56.86
N ASP A 4 44.40 31.43 56.96
CA ASP A 4 44.18 30.08 56.44
C ASP A 4 43.85 30.13 54.94
N SER A 5 44.54 29.31 54.16
CA SER A 5 44.53 29.30 52.70
C SER A 5 43.83 28.04 52.22
N SER A 6 42.65 28.17 51.62
CA SER A 6 42.00 27.08 50.89
C SER A 6 42.08 27.31 49.38
N VAL A 7 42.91 26.51 48.72
CA VAL A 7 43.01 26.44 47.25
C VAL A 7 41.95 25.47 46.73
N GLN A 8 41.07 25.94 45.85
CA GLN A 8 40.12 25.12 45.08
C GLN A 8 40.80 24.55 43.82
N PRO A 9 40.52 23.31 43.40
CA PRO A 9 41.11 22.73 42.19
C PRO A 9 40.44 23.29 40.92
N GLU A 10 41.25 23.58 39.91
CA GLU A 10 40.80 24.06 38.60
C GLU A 10 39.87 23.05 37.90
N GLY A 11 38.68 23.51 37.54
CA GLY A 11 37.72 22.73 36.76
C GLY A 11 38.21 22.52 35.33
N VAL A 12 38.29 21.26 34.93
CA VAL A 12 38.47 20.84 33.52
C VAL A 12 37.26 21.33 32.73
N ARG A 13 37.47 22.28 31.82
CA ARG A 13 36.43 22.72 30.86
C ARG A 13 36.18 21.61 29.85
N GLU A 14 34.98 21.04 29.84
CA GLU A 14 34.52 20.21 28.72
C GLU A 14 34.50 21.05 27.43
N PRO A 15 34.95 20.50 26.28
CA PRO A 15 34.83 21.19 25.01
C PRO A 15 33.35 21.36 24.64
N PRO A 16 32.97 22.47 23.99
CA PRO A 16 31.58 22.71 23.61
C PRO A 16 31.10 21.60 22.68
N ARG A 17 29.95 20.99 23.01
CA ARG A 17 29.27 20.05 22.11
C ARG A 17 29.00 20.79 20.80
N ALA A 18 29.54 20.27 19.70
CA ALA A 18 29.19 20.74 18.37
C ALA A 18 27.67 20.56 18.19
N GLU A 19 26.96 21.67 18.08
CA GLU A 19 25.54 21.64 17.71
C GLU A 19 25.42 20.96 16.34
N PRO A 20 24.49 20.00 16.17
CA PRO A 20 24.26 19.40 14.86
C PRO A 20 23.82 20.51 13.91
N SER A 21 24.58 20.70 12.82
CA SER A 21 24.25 21.67 11.78
C SER A 21 22.81 21.43 11.30
N PRO A 22 21.92 22.44 11.34
CA PRO A 22 20.58 22.30 10.79
C PRO A 22 20.72 21.96 9.31
N ARG A 23 20.15 20.83 8.85
CA ARG A 23 20.01 20.60 7.39
C ARG A 23 19.34 21.84 6.82
N ALA A 24 19.92 22.42 5.77
CA ALA A 24 19.41 23.64 5.17
C ALA A 24 17.93 23.43 4.77
N PRO A 25 17.00 24.29 5.20
CA PRO A 25 15.57 24.18 4.87
C PRO A 25 15.28 24.01 3.37
N GLU A 26 16.16 24.54 2.53
CA GLU A 26 16.11 24.48 1.07
C GLU A 26 16.31 23.06 0.49
N GLU A 27 17.20 22.25 1.07
CA GLU A 27 17.41 20.86 0.62
C GLU A 27 16.20 19.97 0.94
N THR A 28 15.55 20.21 2.07
CA THR A 28 14.35 19.45 2.47
C THR A 28 13.14 19.78 1.59
N ASP A 29 13.01 21.03 1.15
CA ASP A 29 11.93 21.48 0.27
C ASP A 29 12.09 20.93 -1.16
N LEU A 30 13.31 20.97 -1.74
CA LEU A 30 13.57 20.38 -3.05
C LEU A 30 13.32 18.85 -3.08
N GLY A 31 13.71 18.16 -2.01
CA GLY A 31 13.45 16.72 -1.85
C GLY A 31 11.96 16.39 -1.78
N ASP A 32 11.18 17.15 -1.02
CA ASP A 32 9.74 16.95 -0.89
C ASP A 32 9.00 17.26 -2.20
N ARG A 33 9.40 18.30 -2.95
CA ARG A 33 8.83 18.61 -4.28
C ARG A 33 9.06 17.47 -5.27
N ALA A 34 10.29 16.93 -5.33
CA ALA A 34 10.60 15.80 -6.20
C ALA A 34 9.78 14.56 -5.82
N LEU A 35 9.67 14.27 -4.52
CA LEU A 35 8.86 13.17 -4.02
C LEU A 35 7.37 13.35 -4.33
N PHE A 36 6.82 14.57 -4.23
CA PHE A 36 5.42 14.85 -4.56
C PHE A 36 5.16 14.64 -6.05
N ARG A 37 6.03 15.11 -6.94
CA ARG A 37 5.90 14.86 -8.39
C ARG A 37 5.97 13.37 -8.71
N LEU A 38 6.98 12.69 -8.16
CA LEU A 38 7.16 11.25 -8.36
C LEU A 38 5.94 10.48 -7.84
N GLY A 39 5.50 10.77 -6.61
CA GLY A 39 4.32 10.17 -6.00
C GLY A 39 3.05 10.41 -6.80
N SER A 40 2.84 11.61 -7.34
CA SER A 40 1.68 11.91 -8.20
C SER A 40 1.70 11.09 -9.49
N VAL A 41 2.83 11.02 -10.19
CA VAL A 41 2.96 10.28 -11.45
C VAL A 41 2.79 8.79 -11.21
N LEU A 42 3.50 8.24 -10.23
CA LEU A 42 3.43 6.83 -9.88
C LEU A 42 2.05 6.44 -9.34
N GLY A 43 1.41 7.29 -8.54
CA GLY A 43 0.07 7.03 -8.03
C GLY A 43 -0.96 6.89 -9.15
N VAL A 44 -0.94 7.80 -10.14
CA VAL A 44 -1.82 7.71 -11.32
C VAL A 44 -1.51 6.46 -12.13
N LEU A 45 -0.23 6.22 -12.44
CA LEU A 45 0.19 5.05 -13.21
C LEU A 45 -0.18 3.74 -12.50
N GLY A 46 -0.01 3.69 -11.18
CA GLY A 46 -0.32 2.52 -10.37
C GLY A 46 -1.81 2.20 -10.33
N VAL A 47 -2.66 3.22 -10.16
CA VAL A 47 -4.13 3.06 -10.26
C VAL A 47 -4.52 2.54 -11.64
N LEU A 48 -3.98 3.13 -12.71
CA LEU A 48 -4.26 2.67 -14.07
C LEU A 48 -3.82 1.22 -14.29
N LEU A 49 -2.62 0.87 -13.83
CA LEU A 49 -2.07 -0.47 -14.00
C LEU A 49 -2.95 -1.51 -13.33
N VAL A 50 -3.28 -1.33 -12.05
CA VAL A 50 -4.14 -2.26 -11.30
C VAL A 50 -5.53 -2.38 -11.94
N LEU A 51 -6.15 -1.26 -12.32
CA LEU A 51 -7.48 -1.30 -12.95
C LEU A 51 -7.47 -2.00 -14.32
N VAL A 52 -6.40 -1.83 -15.09
CA VAL A 52 -6.27 -2.48 -16.41
C VAL A 52 -6.01 -3.98 -16.26
N MET A 53 -5.06 -4.35 -15.39
CA MET A 53 -4.69 -5.74 -15.15
C MET A 53 -5.89 -6.54 -14.62
N GLU A 54 -6.49 -6.11 -13.51
CA GLU A 54 -7.61 -6.83 -12.89
C GLU A 54 -8.93 -6.68 -13.66
N GLY A 55 -9.21 -5.49 -14.20
CA GLY A 55 -10.50 -5.20 -14.83
C GLY A 55 -10.66 -5.77 -16.23
N PHE A 56 -9.56 -5.99 -16.96
CA PHE A 56 -9.61 -6.31 -18.39
C PHE A 56 -8.74 -7.51 -18.81
N LEU A 57 -7.65 -7.78 -18.09
CA LEU A 57 -6.69 -8.81 -18.50
C LEU A 57 -6.75 -10.07 -17.64
N HIS A 58 -7.09 -9.94 -16.36
CA HIS A 58 -7.19 -11.07 -15.44
C HIS A 58 -8.33 -12.01 -15.84
N PRO A 59 -8.07 -13.33 -16.00
CA PRO A 59 -9.11 -14.31 -16.29
C PRO A 59 -10.07 -14.47 -15.11
N SER A 60 -11.28 -13.93 -15.25
CA SER A 60 -12.25 -13.82 -14.15
C SER A 60 -13.69 -14.17 -14.55
N ARG A 61 -13.88 -15.02 -15.57
CA ARG A 61 -15.23 -15.40 -16.03
C ARG A 61 -15.83 -16.50 -15.15
N ALA A 62 -15.02 -17.46 -14.74
CA ALA A 62 -15.41 -18.50 -13.81
C ALA A 62 -15.66 -17.92 -12.41
N HIS A 63 -16.59 -18.53 -11.67
CA HIS A 63 -16.78 -18.16 -10.27
C HIS A 63 -15.48 -18.43 -9.49
N PRO A 64 -14.87 -17.44 -8.82
CA PRO A 64 -13.52 -17.60 -8.24
C PRO A 64 -13.38 -18.63 -7.10
N ASN A 65 -14.49 -19.05 -6.48
CA ASN A 65 -14.54 -20.16 -5.52
C ASN A 65 -14.81 -21.54 -6.16
N ASP A 66 -15.10 -21.62 -7.46
CA ASP A 66 -15.07 -22.89 -8.20
C ASP A 66 -13.65 -23.06 -8.74
N SER A 67 -12.78 -23.65 -7.92
CA SER A 67 -11.37 -23.87 -8.28
C SER A 67 -11.21 -24.65 -9.57
N HIS A 68 -12.08 -25.63 -9.85
CA HIS A 68 -11.98 -26.41 -11.07
C HIS A 68 -12.29 -25.57 -12.32
N ALA A 69 -13.28 -24.69 -12.27
CA ALA A 69 -13.56 -23.77 -13.37
C ALA A 69 -12.48 -22.69 -13.50
N ALA A 70 -12.11 -22.04 -12.39
CA ALA A 70 -11.10 -20.99 -12.37
C ALA A 70 -9.74 -21.48 -12.89
N PHE A 71 -9.26 -22.65 -12.43
CA PHE A 71 -7.97 -23.18 -12.84
C PHE A 71 -7.91 -23.51 -14.33
N ARG A 72 -9.03 -23.89 -14.97
CA ARG A 72 -9.06 -24.05 -16.44
C ARG A 72 -8.84 -22.73 -17.16
N GLU A 73 -9.39 -21.64 -16.65
CA GLU A 73 -9.15 -20.30 -17.22
C GLU A 73 -7.70 -19.85 -16.98
N TYR A 74 -7.14 -20.15 -15.80
CA TYR A 74 -5.77 -19.79 -15.45
C TYR A 74 -4.77 -20.56 -16.31
N ALA A 75 -4.99 -21.86 -16.52
CA ALA A 75 -4.18 -22.69 -17.42
C ALA A 75 -4.19 -22.18 -18.86
N ALA A 76 -5.33 -21.65 -19.32
CA ALA A 76 -5.46 -21.08 -20.66
C ALA A 76 -4.82 -19.69 -20.82
N SER A 77 -4.44 -19.04 -19.71
CA SER A 77 -3.84 -17.71 -19.73
C SER A 77 -2.32 -17.78 -19.78
N GLY A 78 -1.74 -17.40 -20.92
CA GLY A 78 -0.29 -17.26 -21.07
C GLY A 78 0.30 -16.04 -20.35
N SER A 79 -0.53 -15.07 -19.98
CA SER A 79 -0.10 -13.82 -19.32
C SER A 79 -0.39 -13.78 -17.82
N PHE A 80 -0.96 -14.84 -17.24
CA PHE A 80 -1.41 -14.87 -15.84
C PHE A 80 -0.34 -14.35 -14.87
N THR A 81 0.88 -14.90 -14.92
CA THR A 81 1.97 -14.45 -14.03
C THR A 81 2.35 -12.99 -14.25
N SER A 82 2.43 -12.54 -15.51
CA SER A 82 2.79 -11.16 -15.83
C SER A 82 1.77 -10.15 -15.34
N ILE A 83 0.47 -10.52 -15.35
CA ILE A 83 -0.63 -9.69 -14.81
C ILE A 83 -0.38 -9.44 -13.32
N HIS A 84 -0.18 -10.49 -12.52
CA HIS A 84 0.04 -10.36 -11.08
C HIS A 84 1.35 -9.62 -10.71
N VAL A 85 2.41 -9.79 -11.53
CA VAL A 85 3.63 -8.99 -11.37
C VAL A 85 3.35 -7.51 -11.66
N ALA A 86 2.57 -7.21 -12.69
CA ALA A 86 2.14 -5.85 -13.00
C ALA A 86 1.24 -5.26 -11.89
N ASP A 87 0.35 -6.05 -11.30
CA ASP A 87 -0.46 -5.64 -10.15
C ASP A 87 0.39 -5.32 -8.93
N PHE A 88 1.42 -6.13 -8.65
CA PHE A 88 2.41 -5.82 -7.61
C PHE A 88 3.09 -4.47 -7.86
N VAL A 89 3.60 -4.25 -9.07
CA VAL A 89 4.25 -2.99 -9.45
C VAL A 89 3.27 -1.82 -9.34
N GLY A 90 2.03 -1.99 -9.78
CA GLY A 90 1.00 -0.96 -9.69
C GLY A 90 0.68 -0.58 -8.25
N THR A 91 0.53 -1.59 -7.39
CA THR A 91 0.32 -1.39 -5.95
C THR A 91 1.51 -0.72 -5.28
N PHE A 92 2.74 -1.11 -5.63
CA PHE A 92 3.95 -0.46 -5.14
C PHE A 92 3.99 1.03 -5.51
N CYS A 93 3.65 1.37 -6.76
CA CYS A 93 3.53 2.74 -7.24
C CYS A 93 2.48 3.55 -6.45
N ILE A 94 1.33 2.96 -6.13
CA ILE A 94 0.32 3.58 -5.25
C ILE A 94 0.90 3.84 -3.86
N VAL A 95 1.64 2.89 -3.28
CA VAL A 95 2.25 3.06 -1.96
C VAL A 95 3.28 4.19 -1.94
N VAL A 96 4.04 4.40 -3.01
CA VAL A 96 4.93 5.58 -3.13
C VAL A 96 4.12 6.88 -3.07
N ALA A 97 2.94 6.95 -3.71
CA ALA A 97 2.05 8.11 -3.60
C ALA A 97 1.53 8.31 -2.17
N LEU A 98 1.25 7.22 -1.44
CA LEU A 98 0.84 7.28 -0.02
C LEU A 98 1.98 7.72 0.91
N VAL A 99 3.23 7.37 0.59
CA VAL A 99 4.42 7.88 1.30
C VAL A 99 4.58 9.39 1.05
N ALA A 100 4.37 9.85 -0.19
CA ALA A 100 4.37 11.27 -0.51
C ALA A 100 3.23 12.02 0.23
N LEU A 101 2.05 11.42 0.34
CA LEU A 101 0.96 11.94 1.16
C LEU A 101 1.38 12.08 2.63
N TYR A 102 1.95 11.03 3.23
CA TYR A 102 2.47 11.09 4.59
C TYR A 102 3.44 12.26 4.77
N ARG A 103 4.37 12.43 3.83
CA ARG A 103 5.35 13.53 3.86
C ARG A 103 4.71 14.91 3.82
N SER A 104 3.64 15.06 3.05
CA SER A 104 2.89 16.32 2.96
C SER A 104 2.05 16.67 4.20
N VAL A 105 1.59 15.66 4.96
CA VAL A 105 0.75 15.85 6.16
C VAL A 105 1.58 15.89 7.44
N ALA A 106 2.71 15.17 7.49
CA ALA A 106 3.54 15.05 8.67
C ALA A 106 3.96 16.40 9.30
N PRO A 107 4.23 17.50 8.57
CA PRO A 107 4.57 18.79 9.18
C PRO A 107 3.49 19.36 10.14
N GLU A 108 2.21 19.03 9.95
CA GLU A 108 1.11 19.55 10.79
C GLU A 108 1.21 19.15 12.28
N GLY A 109 1.92 18.06 12.60
CA GLY A 109 2.06 17.58 13.99
C GLY A 109 0.79 16.96 14.55
N GLY A 110 0.75 16.77 15.88
CA GLY A 110 -0.41 16.28 16.62
C GLY A 110 -1.08 15.03 16.03
N TRP A 111 -2.42 15.03 16.03
CA TRP A 111 -3.26 13.96 15.49
C TRP A 111 -3.04 13.67 14.00
N PRO A 112 -2.99 14.67 13.09
CA PRO A 112 -2.70 14.42 11.68
C PRO A 112 -1.40 13.62 11.47
N ARG A 113 -0.31 13.99 12.15
CA ARG A 113 0.97 13.26 12.06
C ARG A 113 0.86 11.84 12.63
N ALA A 114 0.20 11.65 13.76
CA ALA A 114 0.04 10.34 14.38
C ALA A 114 -0.73 9.38 13.44
N CYS A 115 -1.89 9.82 12.93
CA CYS A 115 -2.69 9.06 11.98
C CYS A 115 -1.92 8.75 10.69
N ALA A 116 -1.20 9.74 10.14
CA ALA A 116 -0.43 9.54 8.92
C ALA A 116 0.73 8.55 9.13
N THR A 117 1.35 8.55 10.31
CA THR A 117 2.43 7.62 10.67
C THR A 117 1.91 6.18 10.74
N VAL A 118 0.78 5.95 11.42
CA VAL A 118 0.14 4.62 11.44
C VAL A 118 -0.23 4.19 10.03
N GLY A 119 -0.81 5.11 9.25
CA GLY A 119 -1.24 4.83 7.88
C GLY A 119 -0.08 4.46 6.94
N VAL A 120 1.04 5.18 6.98
CA VAL A 120 2.19 4.90 6.11
C VAL A 120 2.93 3.61 6.51
N VAL A 121 3.05 3.32 7.81
CA VAL A 121 3.58 2.04 8.29
C VAL A 121 2.69 0.90 7.80
N GLY A 122 1.37 1.08 7.90
CA GLY A 122 0.39 0.15 7.32
C GLY A 122 0.60 -0.06 5.82
N ALA A 123 0.79 1.01 5.04
CA ALA A 123 1.01 0.91 3.58
C ALA A 123 2.28 0.12 3.21
N VAL A 124 3.34 0.24 4.01
CA VAL A 124 4.57 -0.59 3.83
C VAL A 124 4.28 -2.06 4.12
N VAL A 125 3.56 -2.35 5.20
CA VAL A 125 3.14 -3.73 5.54
C VAL A 125 2.26 -4.31 4.43
N VAL A 126 1.32 -3.53 3.91
CA VAL A 126 0.45 -3.91 2.78
C VAL A 126 1.26 -4.33 1.57
N THR A 127 2.32 -3.58 1.24
CA THR A 127 3.22 -3.92 0.12
C THR A 127 3.85 -5.30 0.31
N ALA A 128 4.33 -5.59 1.53
CA ALA A 128 4.96 -6.87 1.83
C ALA A 128 3.97 -8.03 1.77
N VAL A 129 2.77 -7.87 2.37
CA VAL A 129 1.72 -8.89 2.32
C VAL A 129 1.28 -9.13 0.87
N PHE A 130 1.11 -8.06 0.08
CA PHE A 130 0.71 -8.16 -1.32
C PHE A 130 1.79 -8.82 -2.18
N ALA A 131 3.07 -8.55 -1.93
CA ALA A 131 4.17 -9.24 -2.62
C ALA A 131 4.10 -10.76 -2.41
N VAL A 132 3.85 -11.19 -1.16
CA VAL A 132 3.67 -12.62 -0.83
C VAL A 132 2.42 -13.17 -1.53
N GLN A 133 1.31 -12.43 -1.51
CA GLN A 133 0.09 -12.83 -2.20
C GLN A 133 0.32 -13.02 -3.71
N MET A 134 1.01 -12.10 -4.39
CA MET A 134 1.30 -12.21 -5.82
C MET A 134 2.27 -13.35 -6.15
N ALA A 135 3.19 -13.68 -5.24
CA ALA A 135 4.03 -14.88 -5.37
C ALA A 135 3.20 -16.18 -5.22
N VAL A 136 2.21 -16.20 -4.34
CA VAL A 136 1.31 -17.35 -4.15
C VAL A 136 0.34 -17.48 -5.32
N ASP A 137 -0.35 -16.40 -5.69
CA ASP A 137 -1.36 -16.36 -6.76
C ASP A 137 -0.70 -16.45 -8.14
N GLY A 138 -0.02 -15.38 -8.55
CA GLY A 138 0.50 -15.21 -9.90
C GLY A 138 1.57 -16.22 -10.30
N VAL A 139 2.31 -16.79 -9.34
CA VAL A 139 3.48 -17.64 -9.63
C VAL A 139 3.24 -19.09 -9.18
N ALA A 140 3.07 -19.32 -7.87
CA ALA A 140 2.98 -20.68 -7.35
C ALA A 140 1.70 -21.38 -7.80
N LEU A 141 0.54 -20.72 -7.71
CA LEU A 141 -0.73 -21.27 -8.16
C LEU A 141 -0.71 -21.53 -9.65
N LYS A 142 -0.20 -20.58 -10.46
CA LYS A 142 -0.08 -20.79 -11.91
C LYS A 142 0.72 -22.04 -12.26
N SER A 143 1.88 -22.24 -11.62
CA SER A 143 2.69 -23.43 -11.83
C SER A 143 1.95 -24.70 -11.41
N ALA A 144 1.26 -24.69 -10.27
CA ALA A 144 0.49 -25.84 -9.79
C ALA A 144 -0.68 -26.19 -10.71
N VAL A 145 -1.37 -25.18 -11.25
CA VAL A 145 -2.45 -25.33 -12.22
C VAL A 145 -1.94 -25.93 -13.54
N ASP A 146 -0.80 -25.47 -14.04
CA ASP A 146 -0.17 -26.01 -15.25
C ASP A 146 0.26 -27.48 -15.07
N HIS A 147 0.79 -27.81 -13.89
CA HIS A 147 1.08 -29.21 -13.53
C HIS A 147 -0.20 -30.04 -13.44
N TRP A 148 -1.27 -29.51 -12.88
CA TRP A 148 -2.55 -30.23 -12.80
C TRP A 148 -3.13 -30.57 -14.18
N VAL A 149 -3.16 -29.61 -15.12
CA VAL A 149 -3.71 -29.86 -16.46
C VAL A 149 -2.83 -30.79 -17.29
N SER A 150 -1.52 -30.78 -17.07
CA SER A 150 -0.56 -31.66 -17.77
C SER A 150 -0.40 -33.04 -17.13
N ALA A 151 -0.90 -33.24 -15.90
CA ALA A 151 -0.71 -34.46 -15.14
C ALA A 151 -1.36 -35.70 -15.82
N PRO A 152 -0.73 -36.89 -15.72
CA PRO A 152 -1.35 -38.16 -16.06
C PRO A 152 -2.67 -38.37 -15.32
N ALA A 153 -3.62 -39.08 -15.93
CA ALA A 153 -4.96 -39.25 -15.37
C ALA A 153 -4.97 -39.78 -13.92
N ALA A 154 -4.07 -40.71 -13.58
CA ALA A 154 -3.95 -41.27 -12.24
C ALA A 154 -3.43 -40.27 -11.18
N GLN A 155 -2.67 -39.24 -11.58
CA GLN A 155 -2.06 -38.25 -10.69
C GLN A 155 -2.86 -36.93 -10.65
N ARG A 156 -3.73 -36.70 -11.63
CA ARG A 156 -4.51 -35.47 -11.77
C ARG A 156 -5.31 -35.10 -10.51
N PRO A 157 -5.98 -36.03 -9.80
CA PRO A 157 -6.66 -35.67 -8.55
C PRO A 157 -5.71 -35.12 -7.47
N ALA A 158 -4.52 -35.72 -7.32
CA ALA A 158 -3.54 -35.24 -6.34
C ALA A 158 -2.95 -33.88 -6.73
N ALA A 159 -2.63 -33.69 -8.02
CA ALA A 159 -2.15 -32.40 -8.52
C ALA A 159 -3.19 -31.28 -8.36
N PHE A 160 -4.49 -31.60 -8.53
CA PHE A 160 -5.59 -30.67 -8.27
C PHE A 160 -5.59 -30.20 -6.81
N LEU A 161 -5.51 -31.14 -5.85
CA LEU A 161 -5.53 -30.81 -4.42
C LEU A 161 -4.35 -29.93 -4.01
N VAL A 162 -3.18 -30.09 -4.64
CA VAL A 162 -2.03 -29.18 -4.44
C VAL A 162 -2.36 -27.76 -4.90
N ALA A 163 -2.90 -27.61 -6.11
CA ALA A 163 -3.31 -26.30 -6.62
C ALA A 163 -4.42 -25.67 -5.76
N ASP A 164 -5.41 -26.46 -5.34
CA ASP A 164 -6.53 -26.00 -4.50
C ASP A 164 -6.06 -25.56 -3.11
N GLY A 165 -5.11 -26.29 -2.50
CA GLY A 165 -4.49 -25.87 -1.25
C GLY A 165 -3.72 -24.54 -1.37
N ILE A 166 -3.01 -24.31 -2.48
CA ILE A 166 -2.35 -23.01 -2.74
C ILE A 166 -3.38 -21.89 -2.90
N ARG A 167 -4.49 -22.17 -3.59
CA ARG A 167 -5.61 -21.24 -3.75
C ARG A 167 -6.28 -20.87 -2.41
N ASP A 168 -6.31 -21.79 -1.45
CA ASP A 168 -6.80 -21.47 -0.11
C ASP A 168 -5.85 -20.55 0.67
N ILE A 169 -4.53 -20.74 0.52
CA ILE A 169 -3.52 -19.82 1.08
C ILE A 169 -3.70 -18.42 0.46
N GLU A 170 -3.92 -18.35 -0.85
CA GLU A 170 -4.17 -17.11 -1.57
C GLU A 170 -5.41 -16.37 -1.04
N LYS A 171 -6.55 -17.06 -0.90
CA LYS A 171 -7.77 -16.46 -0.32
C LYS A 171 -7.51 -15.88 1.07
N GLY A 172 -6.77 -16.62 1.90
CA GLY A 172 -6.36 -16.16 3.23
C GLY A 172 -5.49 -14.90 3.15
N LEU A 173 -4.44 -14.91 2.34
CA LEU A 173 -3.56 -13.76 2.12
C LEU A 173 -4.33 -12.55 1.58
N SER A 174 -5.26 -12.75 0.66
CA SER A 174 -6.13 -11.68 0.13
C SER A 174 -6.99 -11.04 1.21
N GLY A 175 -7.55 -11.84 2.13
CA GLY A 175 -8.26 -11.33 3.30
C GLY A 175 -7.37 -10.45 4.18
N PHE A 176 -6.16 -10.93 4.53
CA PHE A 176 -5.21 -10.18 5.35
C PHE A 176 -4.64 -8.94 4.65
N PHE A 177 -4.39 -9.01 3.35
CA PHE A 177 -4.00 -7.87 2.52
C PHE A 177 -5.06 -6.77 2.58
N GLN A 178 -6.33 -7.12 2.37
CA GLN A 178 -7.44 -6.16 2.44
C GLN A 178 -7.59 -5.56 3.84
N ILE A 179 -7.44 -6.37 4.90
CA ILE A 179 -7.48 -5.87 6.29
C ILE A 179 -6.33 -4.90 6.56
N ALA A 180 -5.09 -5.27 6.20
CA ALA A 180 -3.93 -4.40 6.37
C ALA A 180 -4.11 -3.09 5.57
N ASN A 181 -4.64 -3.18 4.35
CA ASN A 181 -4.93 -2.02 3.52
C ASN A 181 -6.01 -1.13 4.15
N GLY A 182 -7.02 -1.75 4.76
CA GLY A 182 -8.04 -1.05 5.52
C GLY A 182 -7.47 -0.18 6.65
N PHE A 183 -6.53 -0.72 7.44
CA PHE A 183 -5.84 0.06 8.48
C PHE A 183 -4.98 1.19 7.91
N ALA A 184 -4.25 0.92 6.82
CA ALA A 184 -3.43 1.93 6.15
C ALA A 184 -4.27 3.12 5.66
N LEU A 185 -5.38 2.83 4.97
CA LEU A 185 -6.29 3.82 4.41
C LEU A 185 -7.08 4.57 5.50
N LEU A 186 -7.47 3.90 6.58
CA LEU A 186 -8.05 4.57 7.74
C LEU A 186 -7.07 5.58 8.34
N GLY A 187 -5.82 5.18 8.56
CA GLY A 187 -4.80 6.08 9.11
C GLY A 187 -4.55 7.30 8.22
N LEU A 188 -4.30 7.10 6.92
CA LEU A 188 -4.04 8.19 5.98
C LEU A 188 -5.28 9.04 5.70
N GLY A 189 -6.45 8.40 5.56
CA GLY A 189 -7.73 9.08 5.38
C GLY A 189 -8.09 9.96 6.56
N LEU A 190 -7.95 9.45 7.80
CA LEU A 190 -8.14 10.24 9.02
C LEU A 190 -7.14 11.40 9.09
N ALA A 191 -5.87 11.16 8.78
CA ALA A 191 -4.86 12.22 8.78
C ALA A 191 -5.25 13.39 7.86
N VAL A 192 -5.75 13.09 6.67
CA VAL A 192 -6.28 14.08 5.72
C VAL A 192 -7.58 14.72 6.23
N ALA A 193 -8.48 13.93 6.81
CA ALA A 193 -9.78 14.40 7.29
C ALA A 193 -9.65 15.35 8.48
N VAL A 194 -8.69 15.12 9.38
CA VAL A 194 -8.46 15.98 10.55
C VAL A 194 -7.48 17.11 10.27
N GLY A 195 -6.57 16.92 9.31
CA GLY A 195 -5.57 17.90 8.90
C GLY A 195 -6.15 19.09 8.11
N ARG A 196 -5.24 19.98 7.71
CA ARG A 196 -5.52 21.24 7.00
C ARG A 196 -4.82 21.36 5.66
N THR A 197 -3.86 20.47 5.36
CA THR A 197 -3.06 20.50 4.12
C THR A 197 -3.82 20.02 2.88
N HIS A 198 -4.90 19.27 3.06
CA HIS A 198 -5.67 18.60 1.99
C HIS A 198 -7.18 18.84 2.17
N PRO A 199 -7.99 18.72 1.09
CA PRO A 199 -9.44 18.82 1.20
C PRO A 199 -10.03 17.74 2.11
N ARG A 200 -10.81 18.14 3.13
CA ARG A 200 -11.33 17.21 4.15
C ARG A 200 -12.24 16.11 3.58
N TRP A 201 -12.99 16.41 2.52
CA TRP A 201 -13.85 15.42 1.85
C TRP A 201 -13.03 14.24 1.32
N LEU A 202 -11.81 14.50 0.84
CA LEU A 202 -10.90 13.48 0.32
C LEU A 202 -10.48 12.53 1.45
N GLY A 203 -10.22 13.06 2.64
CA GLY A 203 -9.91 12.26 3.82
C GLY A 203 -11.05 11.31 4.18
N TRP A 204 -12.30 11.79 4.15
CA TRP A 204 -13.46 10.93 4.38
C TRP A 204 -13.64 9.86 3.31
N VAL A 205 -13.32 10.14 2.03
CA VAL A 205 -13.26 9.10 0.99
C VAL A 205 -12.22 8.03 1.34
N GLY A 206 -11.03 8.43 1.80
CA GLY A 206 -10.00 7.49 2.29
C GLY A 206 -10.47 6.66 3.49
N VAL A 207 -11.20 7.27 4.43
CA VAL A 207 -11.80 6.55 5.57
C VAL A 207 -12.82 5.52 5.10
N LEU A 208 -13.72 5.89 4.18
CA LEU A 208 -14.71 4.97 3.62
C LEU A 208 -14.05 3.80 2.88
N ALA A 209 -13.00 4.09 2.09
CA ALA A 209 -12.18 3.05 1.46
C ALA A 209 -11.56 2.11 2.51
N GLY A 210 -11.04 2.65 3.61
CA GLY A 210 -10.47 1.88 4.70
C GLY A 210 -11.47 0.96 5.40
N VAL A 211 -12.68 1.47 5.71
CA VAL A 211 -13.76 0.65 6.28
C VAL A 211 -14.20 -0.45 5.31
N GLY A 212 -14.34 -0.11 4.02
CA GLY A 212 -14.69 -1.05 2.97
C GLY A 212 -13.65 -2.17 2.84
N ALA A 213 -12.37 -1.84 2.88
CA ALA A 213 -11.28 -2.82 2.81
C ALA A 213 -11.22 -3.71 4.06
N LEU A 214 -11.41 -3.18 5.28
CA LEU A 214 -11.48 -3.99 6.50
C LEU A 214 -12.64 -5.00 6.44
N THR A 215 -13.82 -4.53 6.09
CA THR A 215 -15.03 -5.36 6.03
C THR A 215 -14.94 -6.39 4.90
N GLY A 216 -14.50 -5.97 3.71
CA GLY A 216 -14.24 -6.84 2.56
C GLY A 216 -13.19 -7.90 2.87
N GLY A 217 -12.08 -7.53 3.51
CA GLY A 217 -11.03 -8.46 3.90
C GLY A 217 -11.47 -9.48 4.94
N TRP A 218 -12.25 -9.06 5.95
CA TRP A 218 -12.86 -9.97 6.91
C TRP A 218 -13.78 -11.00 6.23
N VAL A 219 -14.66 -10.54 5.33
CA VAL A 219 -15.57 -11.42 4.59
C VAL A 219 -14.79 -12.35 3.65
N THR A 220 -13.75 -11.85 2.99
CA THR A 220 -12.87 -12.65 2.12
C THR A 220 -12.16 -13.74 2.91
N ALA A 221 -11.64 -13.44 4.10
CA ALA A 221 -10.96 -14.42 4.94
C ALA A 221 -11.86 -15.61 5.36
N HIS A 222 -13.18 -15.40 5.45
CA HIS A 222 -14.14 -16.45 5.85
C HIS A 222 -14.81 -17.15 4.67
N THR A 223 -14.94 -16.46 3.54
CA THR A 223 -15.78 -16.94 2.41
C THR A 223 -15.00 -17.10 1.10
N GLY A 224 -13.70 -16.81 1.12
CA GLY A 224 -12.90 -16.67 -0.10
C GLY A 224 -13.45 -15.57 -1.00
N PHE A 225 -13.32 -15.79 -2.31
CA PHE A 225 -13.75 -14.86 -3.34
C PHE A 225 -15.24 -15.03 -3.68
N SER A 226 -16.08 -14.88 -2.65
CA SER A 226 -17.53 -15.02 -2.77
C SER A 226 -18.22 -13.76 -3.29
N MET A 227 -19.45 -13.89 -3.78
CA MET A 227 -20.30 -12.76 -4.13
C MET A 227 -20.47 -11.76 -2.97
N SER A 228 -20.50 -12.25 -1.72
CA SER A 228 -20.58 -11.40 -0.53
C SER A 228 -19.31 -10.56 -0.36
N ALA A 229 -18.13 -11.12 -0.59
CA ALA A 229 -16.87 -10.38 -0.58
C ALA A 229 -16.82 -9.34 -1.73
N SER A 230 -17.27 -9.72 -2.93
CA SER A 230 -17.29 -8.84 -4.11
C SER A 230 -18.14 -7.58 -3.92
N ARG A 231 -19.21 -7.63 -3.11
CA ARG A 231 -20.04 -6.45 -2.78
C ARG A 231 -19.26 -5.31 -2.11
N PHE A 232 -18.21 -5.64 -1.37
CA PHE A 232 -17.33 -4.64 -0.74
C PHE A 232 -16.19 -4.22 -1.66
N SER A 233 -15.78 -5.08 -2.59
CA SER A 233 -14.60 -4.87 -3.44
C SER A 233 -14.76 -3.66 -4.35
N LEU A 234 -15.82 -3.59 -5.16
CA LEU A 234 -15.98 -2.50 -6.13
C LEU A 234 -16.09 -1.11 -5.48
N PRO A 235 -16.95 -0.88 -4.46
CA PRO A 235 -17.01 0.41 -3.77
C PRO A 235 -15.68 0.79 -3.12
N THR A 236 -14.95 -0.18 -2.58
CA THR A 236 -13.64 0.03 -1.96
C THR A 236 -12.60 0.47 -3.00
N VAL A 237 -12.52 -0.24 -4.12
CA VAL A 237 -11.58 0.07 -5.22
C VAL A 237 -11.89 1.45 -5.81
N VAL A 238 -13.16 1.78 -6.04
CA VAL A 238 -13.55 3.10 -6.54
C VAL A 238 -13.19 4.19 -5.54
N SER A 239 -13.48 3.98 -4.25
CA SER A 239 -13.15 4.95 -3.20
C SER A 239 -11.64 5.15 -3.06
N LEU A 240 -10.87 4.05 -3.12
CA LEU A 240 -9.40 4.09 -3.12
C LEU A 240 -8.87 4.87 -4.33
N ALA A 241 -9.38 4.60 -5.54
CA ALA A 241 -8.97 5.31 -6.74
C ALA A 241 -9.26 6.81 -6.63
N VAL A 242 -10.47 7.19 -6.20
CA VAL A 242 -10.82 8.60 -5.97
C VAL A 242 -9.90 9.24 -4.92
N PHE A 243 -9.61 8.53 -3.83
CA PHE A 243 -8.70 8.99 -2.79
C PHE A 243 -7.28 9.23 -3.33
N VAL A 244 -6.68 8.22 -3.96
CA VAL A 244 -5.31 8.29 -4.49
C VAL A 244 -5.19 9.33 -5.59
N LEU A 245 -6.11 9.37 -6.55
CA LEU A 245 -6.08 10.34 -7.64
C LEU A 245 -6.29 11.78 -7.13
N GLY A 246 -7.19 11.98 -6.16
CA GLY A 246 -7.38 13.27 -5.51
C GLY A 246 -6.13 13.73 -4.76
N VAL A 247 -5.45 12.82 -4.07
CA VAL A 247 -4.17 13.08 -3.38
C VAL A 247 -3.10 13.45 -4.41
N CYS A 248 -2.96 12.67 -5.48
CA CYS A 248 -2.00 12.94 -6.56
C CYS A 248 -2.21 14.33 -7.17
N ALA A 249 -3.46 14.75 -7.38
CA ALA A 249 -3.78 16.08 -7.90
C ALA A 249 -3.37 17.21 -6.93
N VAL A 250 -3.56 17.01 -5.62
CA VAL A 250 -3.13 17.99 -4.59
C VAL A 250 -1.60 18.06 -4.52
N LEU A 251 -0.92 16.91 -4.45
CA LEU A 251 0.55 16.82 -4.41
C LEU A 251 1.19 17.45 -5.64
N TRP A 252 0.61 17.23 -6.84
CA TRP A 252 1.11 17.82 -8.09
C TRP A 252 1.04 19.35 -8.06
N ARG A 253 -0.09 19.91 -7.61
CA ARG A 253 -0.23 21.36 -7.45
C ARG A 253 0.79 21.92 -6.46
N ARG A 254 0.96 21.28 -5.31
CA ARG A 254 1.95 21.71 -4.29
C ARG A 254 3.37 21.71 -4.84
N ALA A 255 3.74 20.70 -5.61
CA ALA A 255 5.06 20.65 -6.23
C ALA A 255 5.25 21.64 -7.40
N SER A 256 4.18 22.30 -7.84
CA SER A 256 4.19 23.25 -8.97
C SER A 256 4.10 24.71 -8.52
N HIS A 257 3.40 25.01 -7.41
CA HIS A 257 3.15 26.39 -6.97
C HIS A 257 4.38 27.14 -6.48
N ASP A 258 5.36 26.46 -5.86
CA ASP A 258 6.52 27.14 -5.26
C ASP A 258 7.72 27.29 -6.23
N GLY A 259 7.51 27.00 -7.52
CA GLY A 259 8.49 27.22 -8.60
C GLY A 259 8.19 28.44 -9.47
N ALA A 260 7.13 29.19 -9.17
CA ALA A 260 6.75 30.42 -9.88
C ALA A 260 7.24 31.71 -9.19
N GLU A 261 7.86 31.60 -8.01
CA GLU A 261 8.41 32.73 -7.24
C GLU A 261 9.97 32.75 -7.21
N SER A 262 10.63 31.93 -8.03
CA SER A 262 12.09 31.93 -8.24
C SER A 262 12.45 32.49 -9.61
#